data_AF-A0A968SUC5-F1
#
_entry.id   AF-A0A968SUC5-F1
#
_cell.length_a   1.000
_cell.length_b   1.000
_cell.length_c   1.000
_cell.angle_alpha   90.00
_cell.angle_beta   90.00
_cell.angle_gamma   90.00
#
_symmetry.space_group_name_H-M   'P 1'
#
loop_
_entity.id
_entity.type
_entity.pdbx_description
1 polymer ?
#
loop_
_entity_poly.entity_id
_entity_poly.type
_entity_poly.pdbx_seq_one_letter_code
_entity_poly.pdbx_strand_id
1 'polypeptide(L)' 'LAGEAINLDDLVTPERQQVIKEAIELLGIEKLRPIWEHLEEKYTYEEIRLVAAWWQRYQL' A
#
# COMPACT_ATOMS: atom_id res chain seq x y z
N LEU A 1 14.95 20.32 3.02
CA LEU A 1 14.07 19.76 1.97
C LEU A 1 12.86 19.19 2.70
N ALA A 2 11.79 19.97 2.80
CA ALA A 2 10.56 19.49 3.39
C ALA A 2 9.93 18.54 2.37
N GLY A 3 9.94 17.23 2.65
CA GLY A 3 9.13 16.30 1.87
C GLY A 3 7.68 16.71 2.05
N GLU A 4 7.08 17.28 1.01
CA GLU A 4 5.66 17.61 1.01
C GLU A 4 4.89 16.38 1.47
N ALA A 5 3.92 16.58 2.35
CA ALA A 5 3.04 15.53 2.80
C ALA A 5 2.21 15.09 1.59
N ILE A 6 2.71 14.11 0.84
CA ILE A 6 2.02 13.50 -0.28
C ILE A 6 0.73 12.90 0.29
N ASN A 7 -0.40 13.39 -0.19
CA ASN A 7 -1.68 12.79 0.10
C ASN A 7 -1.76 11.47 -0.67
N LEU A 8 -1.91 10.35 0.05
CA LEU A 8 -1.98 9.03 -0.57
C LEU A 8 -3.20 8.91 -1.50
N ASP A 9 -4.28 9.62 -1.19
CA ASP A 9 -5.51 9.63 -1.99
C ASP A 9 -5.29 10.20 -3.40
N ASP A 10 -4.27 11.03 -3.59
CA ASP A 10 -3.91 11.60 -4.90
C ASP A 10 -3.15 10.58 -5.79
N LEU A 11 -2.61 9.51 -5.19
CA LEU A 11 -1.82 8.49 -5.88
C LEU A 11 -2.53 7.16 -6.02
N VAL A 12 -3.33 6.80 -5.00
CA VAL A 12 -4.06 5.54 -4.93
C VAL A 12 -5.45 5.83 -4.41
N THR A 13 -6.49 5.50 -5.16
CA THR A 13 -7.88 5.75 -4.75
C THR A 13 -8.18 5.05 -3.40
N PRO A 14 -9.00 5.65 -2.52
CA PRO A 14 -9.31 5.08 -1.20
C PRO A 14 -9.78 3.62 -1.23
N GLU A 15 -10.57 3.22 -2.24
CA GLU A 15 -11.06 1.86 -2.41
C GLU A 15 -9.90 0.87 -2.62
N ARG A 16 -8.94 1.25 -3.47
CA ARG A 16 -7.74 0.45 -3.75
C ARG A 16 -6.80 0.41 -2.56
N GLN A 17 -6.67 1.53 -1.84
CA GLN A 17 -5.90 1.54 -0.60
C GLN A 17 -6.47 0.56 0.42
N GLN A 18 -7.80 0.52 0.58
CA GLN A 18 -8.45 -0.36 1.56
C GLN A 18 -8.14 -1.83 1.26
N VAL A 19 -8.28 -2.26 0.01
CA VAL A 19 -7.96 -3.64 -0.40
C VAL A 19 -6.49 -3.97 -0.15
N ILE A 20 -5.57 -3.05 -0.46
CA ILE A 20 -4.14 -3.27 -0.22
C ILE A 20 -3.83 -3.31 1.29
N LYS A 21 -4.47 -2.47 2.12
CA LYS A 21 -4.32 -2.46 3.58
C LYS A 21 -4.77 -3.79 4.19
N GLU A 22 -5.91 -4.31 3.76
CA GLU A 22 -6.40 -5.63 4.19
C GLU A 22 -5.43 -6.76 3.83
N ALA A 23 -4.84 -6.71 2.63
CA ALA A 23 -3.83 -7.68 2.22
C ALA A 23 -2.53 -7.57 3.06
N ILE A 24 -2.11 -6.35 3.43
CA ILE A 24 -0.97 -6.12 4.33
C ILE A 24 -1.25 -6.68 5.73
N GLU A 25 -2.44 -6.44 6.28
CA GLU A 25 -2.85 -6.96 7.59
C GLU A 25 -2.86 -8.49 7.62
N LEU A 26 -3.30 -9.12 6.53
CA LEU A 26 -3.38 -10.58 6.40
C LEU A 26 -2.01 -11.24 6.24
N LEU A 27 -1.13 -10.66 5.43
CA LEU A 27 0.10 -11.31 4.95
C LEU A 27 1.38 -10.79 5.60
N GLY A 28 1.30 -9.64 6.29
CA GLY A 28 2.47 -8.90 6.73
C GLY A 28 3.10 -8.07 5.62
N ILE A 29 3.94 -7.12 6.02
CA ILE A 29 4.56 -6.12 5.13
C ILE A 29 6.01 -6.46 4.77
N GLU A 30 6.55 -7.59 5.23
CA GLU A 30 7.97 -7.92 5.07
C GLU A 30 8.37 -8.12 3.60
N LYS A 31 7.42 -8.53 2.76
CA LYS A 31 7.62 -8.72 1.31
C LYS A 31 6.39 -8.24 0.54
N LEU A 32 6.60 -7.44 -0.49
CA LEU A 32 5.51 -6.96 -1.35
C LEU A 32 5.00 -8.01 -2.35
N ARG A 33 5.84 -9.00 -2.70
CA ARG A 33 5.49 -10.02 -3.70
C ARG A 33 4.28 -10.89 -3.29
N PRO A 34 4.20 -11.43 -2.06
CA PRO A 34 3.02 -12.16 -1.62
C PRO A 34 1.73 -11.32 -1.65
N ILE A 35 1.81 -10.03 -1.31
CA ILE A 35 0.67 -9.11 -1.40
C ILE A 35 0.24 -8.94 -2.87
N TRP A 36 1.19 -8.70 -3.77
CA TRP A 36 0.90 -8.54 -5.19
C TRP A 36 0.28 -9.80 -5.83
N GLU A 37 0.80 -10.98 -5.51
CA GLU A 37 0.27 -12.27 -5.94
C GLU A 37 -1.13 -12.53 -5.37
N HIS A 38 -1.36 -12.21 -4.08
CA HIS A 38 -2.68 -12.33 -3.45
C HIS A 38 -3.73 -11.42 -4.09
N LEU A 39 -3.32 -10.24 -4.55
CA LEU A 39 -4.20 -9.29 -5.23
C LEU A 39 -4.42 -9.61 -6.73
N GLU A 40 -4.03 -10.81 -7.16
CA GLU A 40 -4.18 -11.32 -8.54
C GLU A 40 -3.61 -10.36 -9.59
N GLU A 41 -2.53 -9.64 -9.25
CA GLU A 41 -1.86 -8.68 -10.14
C GLU A 41 -2.77 -7.54 -10.64
N LYS A 42 -3.94 -7.31 -10.02
CA LYS A 42 -4.88 -6.21 -10.35
C LYS A 42 -4.39 -4.82 -9.90
N TYR A 43 -3.27 -4.80 -9.18
CA TYR A 43 -2.66 -3.63 -8.60
C TYR A 43 -1.20 -3.57 -9.02
N THR A 44 -0.73 -2.37 -9.31
CA THR A 44 0.68 -2.18 -9.65
C THR A 44 1.53 -2.34 -8.40
N TYR A 45 2.78 -2.75 -8.60
CA TYR A 45 3.77 -2.79 -7.52
C TYR A 45 3.97 -1.42 -6.85
N GLU A 46 3.81 -0.35 -7.62
CA GLU A 46 3.96 1.01 -7.11
C GLU A 46 2.82 1.38 -6.15
N GLU A 47 1.57 1.11 -6.49
CA GLU A 47 0.44 1.31 -5.59
C GLU A 47 0.61 0.53 -4.29
N ILE A 48 1.00 -0.74 -4.39
CA ILE A 48 1.23 -1.59 -3.21
C ILE A 48 2.35 -1.02 -2.36
N ARG A 49 3.46 -0.59 -2.97
CA ARG A 49 4.60 0.01 -2.26
C ARG A 49 4.22 1.32 -1.56
N LEU A 50 3.44 2.18 -2.21
CA LEU A 50 2.99 3.45 -1.65
C LEU A 50 2.08 3.24 -0.42
N VAL A 51 1.09 2.36 -0.54
CA VAL A 51 0.18 2.04 0.55
C VAL A 51 0.94 1.35 1.69
N ALA A 52 1.85 0.44 1.38
CA ALA A 52 2.71 -0.22 2.37
C ALA A 52 3.57 0.79 3.15
N ALA A 53 4.27 1.69 2.45
CA ALA A 53 5.08 2.72 3.09
C ALA A 53 4.26 3.68 3.97
N TRP A 54 3.04 4.03 3.53
CA TRP A 54 2.10 4.81 4.32
C TRP A 54 1.63 4.04 5.56
N TRP A 55 1.23 2.77 5.41
CA TRP A 55 0.77 1.91 6.49
C TRP A 55 1.85 1.76 7.58
N GLN A 56 3.10 1.48 7.18
CA GLN A 56 4.23 1.36 8.12
C GLN A 56 4.50 2.66 8.91
N ARG A 57 4.19 3.82 8.34
CA ARG A 57 4.43 5.13 8.97
C ARG A 57 3.33 5.57 9.95
N TYR A 58 2.10 5.10 9.77
CA TYR A 58 0.93 5.62 10.48
C TYR A 58 0.10 4.56 11.24
N GLN A 59 0.35 3.27 11.05
CA GLN A 59 -0.33 2.17 11.77
C GLN A 59 0.55 1.47 12.83
N LEU A 60 1.85 1.79 12.88
CA LEU A 60 2.76 1.46 13.99
C LEU A 60 2.93 2.68 14.90
#